data_AF-A0AAU1Y4Z0-F1
#
_entry.id   AF-A0AAU1Y4Z0-F1
#
_cell.length_a   1.000
_cell.length_b   1.000
_cell.length_c   1.000
_cell.angle_alpha   90.00
_cell.angle_beta   90.00
_cell.angle_gamma   90.00
#
_symmetry.space_group_name_H-M   'P 1'
#
loop_
_entity.id
_entity.type
_entity.pdbx_description
1 polymer ?
#
loop_
_entity_poly.entity_id
_entity_poly.type
_entity_poly.pdbx_seq_one_letter_code
_entity_poly.pdbx_strand_id
1 'polypeptide(L)'
;MNETSPKVPADSGRPPFEDAAEGRATTHAPADESAEPQLPRGGPEARPPGRGTGEGGGGGKTPRRRGRIAALATCALLLATTIGAVGYTVRTVDAADRDPGAPLWKFPKATAEQKKAPARTGLAAMLVPYDDAWTRGPDIGEFGSDAALSGAQATDLRKESLRDLPRSQRRQLERQIDRQDIQGMAMRSYLGQAESLSSEDTFTASVELVQMDKGTVNDVATFQKDFLEIFDVFRKGPKIEGRKNASCFLPPKDADVKLDAVFCIAAQGDVLVTVDAYGVKPMDTKAVARLVREQLDRIDEPGEAV
;
A
#
# COMPACT_ATOMS: atom_id res chain seq x y z
N MET A 1 -28.53 -32.33 64.27
CA MET A 1 -28.56 -33.39 63.25
C MET A 1 -28.50 -32.68 61.90
N ASN A 2 -27.30 -32.25 61.52
CA ASN A 2 -26.30 -32.93 60.69
C ASN A 2 -26.62 -32.82 59.19
N GLU A 3 -25.56 -32.58 58.43
CA GLU A 3 -25.42 -32.59 56.96
C GLU A 3 -25.61 -31.27 56.19
N THR A 4 -24.81 -30.91 55.19
CA THR A 4 -23.44 -31.25 54.74
C THR A 4 -23.14 -30.20 53.67
N SER A 5 -22.12 -29.36 53.83
CA SER A 5 -21.65 -28.46 52.76
C SER A 5 -20.97 -29.26 51.64
N PRO A 6 -21.20 -28.95 50.36
CA PRO A 6 -20.47 -29.59 49.29
C PRO A 6 -19.05 -29.03 49.16
N LYS A 7 -18.15 -29.99 48.96
CA LYS A 7 -16.70 -29.95 48.90
C LYS A 7 -16.25 -29.46 47.52
N VAL A 8 -15.42 -28.41 47.47
CA VAL A 8 -14.70 -27.98 46.27
C VAL A 8 -13.59 -28.99 45.98
N PRO A 9 -13.49 -29.59 44.78
CA PRO A 9 -12.32 -30.36 44.40
C PRO A 9 -11.19 -29.42 43.98
N ALA A 10 -10.02 -29.69 44.57
CA ALA A 10 -8.75 -29.16 44.13
C ALA A 10 -8.21 -30.00 42.96
N ASP A 11 -7.58 -29.29 42.03
CA ASP A 11 -6.40 -29.64 41.24
C ASP A 11 -6.51 -30.72 40.14
N SER A 12 -6.22 -30.29 38.91
CA SER A 12 -5.52 -31.10 37.91
C SER A 12 -4.65 -30.21 37.01
N GLY A 13 -3.42 -29.98 37.45
CA GLY A 13 -2.22 -30.16 36.63
C GLY A 13 -2.10 -29.28 35.38
N ARG A 14 -1.57 -28.07 35.55
CA ARG A 14 -0.92 -27.31 34.47
C ARG A 14 0.60 -27.44 34.68
N PRO A 15 1.37 -27.99 33.73
CA PRO A 15 2.82 -28.02 33.87
C PRO A 15 3.38 -26.58 33.82
N PRO A 16 4.46 -26.29 34.57
CA PRO A 16 5.14 -25.01 34.51
C PRO A 16 5.87 -24.89 33.16
N PHE A 17 5.77 -23.71 32.54
CA PHE A 17 6.70 -23.31 31.48
C PHE A 17 8.09 -23.21 32.12
N GLU A 18 8.93 -24.21 31.89
CA GLU A 18 10.35 -24.15 32.19
C GLU A 18 11.03 -23.09 31.32
N ASP A 19 11.74 -22.20 32.01
CA ASP A 19 12.77 -21.33 31.47
C ASP A 19 13.82 -22.15 30.70
N ALA A 20 14.02 -21.81 29.44
CA ALA A 20 15.20 -22.18 28.68
C ALA A 20 15.83 -20.93 28.09
N ALA A 21 16.38 -20.10 28.97
CA ALA A 21 17.48 -19.21 28.64
C ALA A 21 18.77 -19.87 29.13
N GLU A 22 19.64 -20.30 28.21
CA GLU A 22 21.09 -20.12 28.34
C GLU A 22 21.85 -20.58 27.07
N GLY A 23 22.65 -19.65 26.54
CA GLY A 23 24.05 -19.94 26.25
C GLY A 23 24.42 -20.47 24.86
N ARG A 24 24.53 -19.58 23.86
CA ARG A 24 25.72 -19.63 22.99
C ARG A 24 26.19 -18.25 22.58
N ALA A 25 27.17 -17.77 23.34
CA ALA A 25 28.03 -16.68 22.97
C ALA A 25 28.91 -17.11 21.78
N THR A 26 28.79 -16.40 20.66
CA THR A 26 29.86 -16.30 19.67
C THR A 26 30.20 -14.84 19.47
N THR A 27 31.38 -14.50 19.93
CA THR A 27 32.14 -13.28 19.72
C THR A 27 32.16 -12.90 18.23
N HIS A 28 31.68 -11.71 17.88
CA HIS A 28 32.05 -11.01 16.65
C HIS A 28 32.44 -9.57 17.03
N ALA A 29 33.70 -9.26 16.74
CA ALA A 29 34.29 -7.92 16.83
C ALA A 29 33.74 -7.03 15.69
N PRO A 30 33.79 -5.69 15.85
CA PRO A 30 33.17 -4.76 14.90
C PRO A 30 34.10 -4.50 13.72
N ALA A 31 33.53 -4.45 12.51
CA ALA A 31 34.19 -3.94 11.33
C ALA A 31 33.23 -2.99 10.59
N ASP A 32 33.71 -1.77 10.42
CA ASP A 32 33.41 -0.72 9.43
C ASP A 32 31.94 -0.44 9.07
N GLU A 33 31.41 0.73 9.43
CA GLU A 33 31.71 2.03 8.79
C GLU A 33 31.16 2.10 7.35
N SER A 34 30.00 2.76 7.25
CA SER A 34 29.61 3.68 6.17
C SER A 34 29.79 3.23 4.71
N ALA A 35 28.69 2.80 4.09
CA ALA A 35 28.56 2.86 2.63
C ALA A 35 27.18 3.39 2.22
N GLU A 36 27.08 4.72 2.12
CA GLU A 36 26.05 5.41 1.34
C GLU A 36 26.12 5.00 -0.14
N PRO A 37 24.99 4.87 -0.85
CA PRO A 37 24.98 4.66 -2.29
C PRO A 37 25.44 5.94 -3.03
N GLN A 38 26.65 5.93 -3.57
CA GLN A 38 27.12 7.02 -4.43
C GLN A 38 26.46 6.93 -5.82
N LEU A 39 25.72 7.99 -6.16
CA LEU A 39 25.31 8.33 -7.54
C LEU A 39 26.54 8.43 -8.46
N PRO A 40 26.44 8.02 -9.74
CA PRO A 40 27.56 8.08 -10.67
C PRO A 40 27.93 9.55 -10.98
N ARG A 41 29.08 9.99 -10.44
CA ARG A 41 29.72 11.26 -10.78
C ARG A 41 30.31 11.20 -12.19
N GLY A 42 30.21 12.33 -12.87
CA GLY A 42 30.58 12.55 -14.27
C GLY A 42 32.03 12.18 -14.62
N GLY A 43 32.20 11.86 -15.91
CA GLY A 43 33.47 11.49 -16.52
C GLY A 43 34.53 12.60 -16.52
N PRO A 44 35.77 12.25 -16.89
CA PRO A 44 36.96 13.01 -16.52
C PRO A 44 37.08 14.36 -17.25
N GLU A 45 37.16 15.39 -16.43
CA GLU A 45 37.67 16.72 -16.73
C GLU A 45 39.13 16.63 -17.20
N ALA A 46 39.37 17.01 -18.46
CA ALA A 46 40.70 17.08 -19.03
C ALA A 46 41.48 18.27 -18.44
N ARG A 47 42.38 17.94 -17.51
CA ARG A 47 43.37 18.86 -16.93
C ARG A 47 44.39 19.29 -18.01
N PRO A 48 44.78 20.57 -18.10
CA PRO A 48 45.73 21.03 -19.11
C PRO A 48 47.18 20.66 -18.71
N PRO A 49 48.04 20.26 -19.66
CA PRO A 49 49.46 20.05 -19.36
C PRO A 49 50.22 21.38 -19.28
N GLY A 50 50.86 21.58 -18.12
CA GLY A 50 52.26 21.99 -17.95
C GLY A 50 52.81 23.11 -18.84
N ARG A 51 53.00 24.27 -18.21
CA ARG A 51 53.88 25.35 -18.66
C ARG A 51 55.35 24.87 -18.62
N GLY A 52 55.92 24.53 -19.78
CA GLY A 52 57.36 24.34 -19.97
C GLY A 52 58.01 25.62 -20.46
N THR A 53 58.87 26.20 -19.63
CA THR A 53 59.86 27.23 -20.01
C THR A 53 61.00 26.60 -20.80
N GLY A 54 61.38 27.21 -21.92
CA GLY A 54 62.56 26.83 -22.70
C GLY A 54 62.86 27.89 -23.75
N GLU A 55 63.73 28.84 -23.39
CA GLU A 55 64.46 29.70 -24.31
C GLU A 55 65.33 28.88 -25.28
N GLY A 56 65.62 29.44 -26.46
CA GLY A 56 66.72 28.98 -27.30
C GLY A 56 66.46 29.17 -28.79
N GLY A 57 67.08 30.18 -29.39
CA GLY A 57 66.84 30.61 -30.77
C GLY A 57 67.38 29.69 -31.86
N GLY A 58 67.07 30.02 -33.11
CA GLY A 58 67.68 29.39 -34.28
C GLY A 58 66.82 29.55 -35.53
N GLY A 59 67.17 30.51 -36.38
CA GLY A 59 66.36 30.97 -37.49
C GLY A 59 66.11 29.97 -38.63
N GLY A 60 65.07 30.26 -39.42
CA GLY A 60 64.77 29.54 -40.66
C GLY A 60 63.41 29.89 -41.27
N LYS A 61 63.37 30.95 -42.07
CA LYS A 61 62.43 31.30 -43.17
C LYS A 61 61.10 30.48 -43.31
N THR A 62 59.96 31.11 -42.95
CA THR A 62 58.54 31.02 -43.46
C THR A 62 57.94 29.69 -43.99
N PRO A 63 56.68 29.33 -43.61
CA PRO A 63 55.49 30.06 -44.09
C PRO A 63 54.38 30.28 -43.04
N ARG A 64 54.18 31.54 -42.65
CA ARG A 64 53.11 32.01 -41.74
C ARG A 64 51.66 31.81 -42.25
N ARG A 65 51.44 31.16 -43.40
CA ARG A 65 50.11 30.92 -44.01
C ARG A 65 49.48 29.57 -43.63
N ARG A 66 50.27 28.52 -43.32
CA ARG A 66 49.72 27.17 -43.08
C ARG A 66 49.04 27.02 -41.72
N GLY A 67 49.54 27.69 -40.68
CA GLY A 67 48.92 27.65 -39.34
C GLY A 67 47.55 28.34 -39.26
N ARG A 68 47.32 29.39 -40.05
CA ARG A 68 46.01 30.06 -40.12
C ARG A 68 44.97 29.22 -40.84
N ILE A 69 45.38 28.49 -41.89
CA ILE A 69 44.49 27.57 -42.62
C ILE A 69 44.13 26.38 -41.72
N ALA A 70 45.08 25.85 -40.96
CA ALA A 70 44.81 24.78 -40.00
C ALA A 70 43.84 25.23 -38.89
N ALA A 71 44.02 26.42 -38.32
CA ALA A 71 43.10 26.96 -37.32
C ALA A 71 41.68 27.21 -37.87
N LEU A 72 41.57 27.75 -39.09
CA LEU A 72 40.28 27.95 -39.75
C LEU A 72 39.59 26.63 -40.09
N ALA A 73 40.34 25.61 -40.51
CA ALA A 73 39.81 24.28 -40.77
C ALA A 73 39.26 23.64 -39.50
N THR A 74 39.96 23.75 -38.36
CA THR A 74 39.48 23.22 -37.08
C THR A 74 38.23 23.94 -36.58
N CYS A 75 38.18 25.28 -36.68
CA CYS A 75 36.98 26.05 -36.32
C CYS A 75 35.78 25.69 -37.22
N ALA A 76 36.00 25.53 -38.52
CA ALA A 76 34.95 25.12 -39.46
C ALA A 76 34.44 23.71 -39.16
N LEU A 77 35.34 22.78 -38.81
CA LEU A 77 34.97 21.42 -38.44
C LEU A 77 34.14 21.40 -37.15
N LEU A 78 34.54 22.16 -36.14
CA LEU A 78 33.79 22.28 -34.88
C LEU A 78 32.39 22.85 -35.12
N LEU A 79 32.27 23.92 -35.91
CA LEU A 79 30.98 24.50 -36.31
C LEU A 79 30.10 23.48 -37.07
N ALA A 80 30.67 22.73 -38.00
CA ALA A 80 29.93 21.71 -38.73
C ALA A 80 29.45 20.60 -37.79
N THR A 81 30.27 20.16 -36.84
CA THR A 81 29.88 19.13 -35.87
C THR A 81 28.81 19.60 -34.89
N THR A 82 28.87 20.84 -34.41
CA THR A 82 27.84 21.37 -33.50
C THR A 82 26.51 21.57 -34.22
N ILE A 83 26.52 22.11 -35.44
CA ILE A 83 25.30 22.24 -36.25
C ILE A 83 24.72 20.87 -36.59
N GLY A 84 25.56 19.89 -36.95
CA GLY A 84 25.13 18.52 -37.20
C GLY A 84 24.52 17.84 -35.97
N ALA A 85 25.12 18.02 -34.79
CA ALA A 85 24.61 17.47 -33.53
C ALA A 85 23.27 18.11 -33.13
N VAL A 86 23.14 19.44 -33.23
CA VAL A 86 21.89 20.15 -32.96
C VAL A 86 20.79 19.76 -33.96
N GLY A 87 21.13 19.64 -35.24
CA GLY A 87 20.16 19.18 -36.25
C GLY A 87 19.69 17.74 -36.01
N TYR A 88 20.60 16.86 -35.58
CA TYR A 88 20.26 15.48 -35.23
C TYR A 88 19.35 15.42 -34.00
N THR A 89 19.67 16.16 -32.92
CA THR A 89 18.85 16.17 -31.71
C THR A 89 17.46 16.73 -31.97
N VAL A 90 17.35 17.84 -32.71
CA VAL A 90 16.05 18.41 -33.11
C VAL A 90 15.24 17.37 -33.88
N ARG A 91 15.82 16.68 -34.87
CA ARG A 91 15.11 15.64 -35.62
C ARG A 91 14.70 14.43 -34.77
N THR A 92 15.52 14.04 -33.80
CA THR A 92 15.18 12.92 -32.89
C THR A 92 14.08 13.28 -31.89
N VAL A 93 14.02 14.55 -31.45
CA VAL A 93 13.05 15.02 -30.45
C VAL A 93 11.73 15.44 -31.10
N ASP A 94 11.74 15.91 -32.35
CA ASP A 94 10.53 16.24 -33.13
C ASP A 94 9.61 15.01 -33.35
N ALA A 95 10.17 13.80 -33.27
CA ALA A 95 9.40 12.56 -33.30
C ALA A 95 8.83 12.14 -31.93
N ALA A 96 9.30 12.74 -30.83
CA ALA A 96 8.86 12.41 -29.47
C ALA A 96 7.56 13.16 -29.10
N ASP A 97 7.32 14.33 -29.68
CA ASP A 97 6.12 15.14 -29.42
C ASP A 97 5.06 14.90 -30.50
N ARG A 98 4.66 13.64 -30.67
CA ARG A 98 3.51 13.29 -31.51
C ARG A 98 2.24 13.55 -30.72
N ASP A 99 1.43 14.49 -31.20
CA ASP A 99 0.04 14.67 -30.79
C ASP A 99 -0.65 13.28 -30.80
N PRO A 100 -1.19 12.79 -29.66
CA PRO A 100 -1.87 11.49 -29.59
C PRO A 100 -3.13 11.44 -30.47
N GLY A 101 -3.48 12.55 -31.12
CA GLY A 101 -4.67 12.70 -31.93
C GLY A 101 -5.89 12.90 -31.04
N ALA A 102 -7.05 13.10 -31.69
CA ALA A 102 -8.30 13.23 -30.96
C ALA A 102 -8.59 11.92 -30.17
N PRO A 103 -9.08 12.01 -28.92
CA PRO A 103 -9.45 10.84 -28.13
C PRO A 103 -10.50 10.03 -28.89
N LEU A 104 -10.14 8.83 -29.32
CA LEU A 104 -11.05 7.89 -29.98
C LEU A 104 -12.01 7.22 -28.98
N TRP A 105 -11.73 7.35 -27.68
CA TRP A 105 -12.59 6.82 -26.63
C TRP A 105 -13.87 7.64 -26.52
N LYS A 106 -14.98 7.04 -26.96
CA LYS A 106 -16.33 7.57 -26.73
C LYS A 106 -16.85 6.95 -25.45
N PHE A 107 -17.23 7.78 -24.48
CA PHE A 107 -17.98 7.30 -23.32
C PHE A 107 -19.22 6.55 -23.81
N PRO A 108 -19.49 5.34 -23.28
CA PRO A 108 -20.75 4.66 -23.55
C PRO A 108 -21.88 5.63 -23.23
N LYS A 109 -22.86 5.78 -24.15
CA LYS A 109 -24.08 6.50 -23.80
C LYS A 109 -24.70 5.79 -22.61
N ALA A 110 -24.91 6.52 -21.51
CA ALA A 110 -25.57 6.00 -20.34
C ALA A 110 -26.99 5.55 -20.74
N THR A 111 -27.16 4.28 -21.05
CA THR A 111 -28.46 3.63 -21.04
C THR A 111 -28.86 3.56 -19.58
N ALA A 112 -29.63 4.55 -19.15
CA ALA A 112 -30.33 4.56 -17.87
C ALA A 112 -31.45 3.51 -17.89
N GLU A 113 -31.08 2.25 -18.06
CA GLU A 113 -31.83 1.16 -17.46
C GLU A 113 -30.97 0.71 -16.29
N GLN A 114 -31.29 1.25 -15.11
CA GLN A 114 -30.90 0.63 -13.86
C GLN A 114 -31.56 -0.76 -13.84
N LYS A 115 -30.94 -1.74 -14.49
CA LYS A 115 -31.23 -3.14 -14.20
C LYS A 115 -31.02 -3.27 -12.71
N LYS A 116 -32.11 -3.53 -11.99
CA LYS A 116 -32.09 -3.84 -10.56
C LYS A 116 -30.97 -4.86 -10.37
N ALA A 117 -29.94 -4.48 -9.61
CA ALA A 117 -28.82 -5.37 -9.36
C ALA A 117 -29.40 -6.70 -8.83
N PRO A 118 -28.92 -7.85 -9.30
CA PRO A 118 -29.39 -9.14 -8.79
C PRO A 118 -29.27 -9.14 -7.27
N ALA A 119 -30.24 -9.76 -6.59
CA ALA A 119 -30.22 -9.90 -5.14
C ALA A 119 -28.90 -10.55 -4.72
N ARG A 120 -28.20 -9.92 -3.79
CA ARG A 120 -26.91 -10.44 -3.29
C ARG A 120 -27.21 -11.61 -2.35
N THR A 121 -26.33 -12.60 -2.36
CA THR A 121 -26.44 -13.80 -1.53
C THR A 121 -25.15 -14.05 -0.75
N GLY A 122 -25.25 -14.75 0.38
CA GLY A 122 -24.08 -15.10 1.20
C GLY A 122 -23.38 -13.88 1.77
N LEU A 123 -22.04 -13.94 1.84
CA LEU A 123 -21.21 -12.90 2.46
C LEU A 123 -21.39 -11.50 1.84
N ALA A 124 -21.66 -11.43 0.53
CA ALA A 124 -21.91 -10.17 -0.16
C ALA A 124 -23.23 -9.48 0.23
N ALA A 125 -24.20 -10.25 0.74
CA ALA A 125 -25.47 -9.72 1.27
C ALA A 125 -25.29 -9.06 2.65
N MET A 126 -24.30 -9.53 3.42
CA MET A 126 -23.95 -8.98 4.73
C MET A 126 -23.25 -7.62 4.65
N LEU A 127 -22.71 -7.24 3.49
CA LEU A 127 -22.13 -5.91 3.29
C LEU A 127 -23.21 -4.83 3.40
N VAL A 128 -22.89 -3.72 4.10
CA VAL A 128 -23.76 -2.54 4.21
C VAL A 128 -24.25 -2.11 2.82
N PRO A 129 -25.57 -1.95 2.61
CA PRO A 129 -26.11 -1.57 1.31
C PRO A 129 -25.70 -0.15 0.94
N TYR A 130 -25.77 0.17 -0.35
CA TYR A 130 -25.66 1.56 -0.77
C TYR A 130 -26.97 2.29 -0.50
N ASP A 131 -26.86 3.47 0.07
CA ASP A 131 -27.97 4.37 0.38
C ASP A 131 -27.51 5.84 0.36
N ASP A 132 -28.28 6.74 0.97
CA ASP A 132 -27.96 8.16 1.03
C ASP A 132 -26.72 8.46 1.88
N ALA A 133 -26.41 7.63 2.90
CA ALA A 133 -25.23 7.77 3.75
C ALA A 133 -23.99 7.15 3.10
N TRP A 134 -24.17 6.00 2.44
CA TRP A 134 -23.10 5.19 1.86
C TRP A 134 -23.29 5.02 0.37
N THR A 135 -22.60 5.86 -0.41
CA THR A 135 -22.66 5.74 -1.87
C THR A 135 -21.51 4.88 -2.40
N ARG A 136 -21.54 4.55 -3.70
CA ARG A 136 -20.50 3.74 -4.34
C ARG A 136 -19.13 4.41 -4.25
N GLY A 137 -18.16 3.71 -3.66
CA GLY A 137 -16.77 4.16 -3.56
C GLY A 137 -15.92 3.88 -4.79
N PRO A 138 -14.60 4.16 -4.71
CA PRO A 138 -13.64 3.91 -5.79
C PRO A 138 -13.45 2.42 -6.10
N ASP A 139 -12.71 2.10 -7.15
CA ASP A 139 -12.35 0.71 -7.47
C ASP A 139 -11.45 0.08 -6.40
N ILE A 140 -11.70 -1.18 -6.06
CA ILE A 140 -10.84 -2.02 -5.21
C ILE A 140 -9.90 -2.82 -6.12
N GLY A 141 -8.78 -2.20 -6.49
CA GLY A 141 -7.76 -2.83 -7.33
C GLY A 141 -8.22 -3.08 -8.77
N GLU A 142 -8.65 -4.31 -9.06
CA GLU A 142 -9.22 -4.71 -10.35
C GLU A 142 -10.67 -5.24 -10.23
N PHE A 143 -11.23 -5.20 -9.02
CA PHE A 143 -12.48 -5.87 -8.68
C PHE A 143 -13.72 -4.96 -8.77
N GLY A 144 -13.57 -3.69 -9.14
CA GLY A 144 -14.69 -2.76 -9.06
C GLY A 144 -14.93 -2.26 -7.64
N SER A 145 -16.07 -1.60 -7.43
CA SER A 145 -16.48 -1.12 -6.11
C SER A 145 -17.14 -2.20 -5.23
N ASP A 146 -17.39 -3.40 -5.76
CA ASP A 146 -18.12 -4.49 -5.08
C ASP A 146 -17.78 -5.83 -5.71
N ALA A 147 -17.33 -6.80 -4.93
CA ALA A 147 -16.93 -8.12 -5.41
C ALA A 147 -17.19 -9.21 -4.38
N ALA A 148 -17.40 -10.43 -4.88
CA ALA A 148 -17.48 -11.65 -4.08
C ALA A 148 -16.58 -12.71 -4.69
N LEU A 149 -15.72 -13.29 -3.86
CA LEU A 149 -14.73 -14.28 -4.25
C LEU A 149 -15.00 -15.59 -3.50
N SER A 150 -14.81 -16.70 -4.20
CA SER A 150 -14.73 -18.03 -3.57
C SER A 150 -13.52 -18.13 -2.64
N GLY A 151 -13.52 -19.11 -1.74
CA GLY A 151 -12.38 -19.39 -0.86
C GLY A 151 -11.04 -19.52 -1.58
N ALA A 152 -11.00 -20.24 -2.71
CA ALA A 152 -9.78 -20.38 -3.50
C ALA A 152 -9.31 -19.04 -4.08
N GLN A 153 -10.21 -18.25 -4.68
CA GLN A 153 -9.89 -16.93 -5.22
C GLN A 153 -9.43 -15.96 -4.12
N ALA A 154 -10.06 -16.00 -2.94
CA ALA A 154 -9.70 -15.20 -1.79
C ALA A 154 -8.31 -15.57 -1.24
N THR A 155 -8.01 -16.87 -1.15
CA THR A 155 -6.69 -17.38 -0.78
C THR A 155 -5.62 -16.93 -1.77
N ASP A 156 -5.88 -17.05 -3.08
CA ASP A 156 -4.95 -16.63 -4.13
C ASP A 156 -4.69 -15.13 -4.08
N LEU A 157 -5.74 -14.30 -3.92
CA LEU A 157 -5.61 -12.86 -3.78
C LEU A 157 -4.72 -12.47 -2.59
N ARG A 158 -4.91 -13.13 -1.44
CA ARG A 158 -4.08 -12.86 -0.25
C ARG A 158 -2.63 -13.26 -0.47
N LYS A 159 -2.36 -14.37 -1.18
CA LYS A 159 -0.99 -14.76 -1.51
C LYS A 159 -0.33 -13.83 -2.52
N GLU A 160 -1.09 -13.30 -3.47
CA GLU A 160 -0.59 -12.34 -4.46
C GLU A 160 -0.05 -11.06 -3.81
N SER A 161 -0.65 -10.62 -2.69
CA SER A 161 -0.13 -9.49 -1.89
C SER A 161 1.30 -9.70 -1.37
N LEU A 162 1.77 -10.95 -1.32
CA LEU A 162 3.08 -11.33 -0.83
C LEU A 162 4.12 -11.50 -1.95
N ARG A 163 3.74 -11.30 -3.22
CA ARG A 163 4.60 -11.62 -4.38
C ARG A 163 5.97 -10.95 -4.32
N ASP A 164 6.02 -9.73 -3.77
CA ASP A 164 7.19 -8.86 -3.69
C ASP A 164 8.11 -9.18 -2.50
N LEU A 165 7.71 -10.14 -1.64
CA LEU A 165 8.55 -10.62 -0.54
C LEU A 165 9.60 -11.63 -1.02
N PRO A 166 10.77 -11.70 -0.35
CA PRO A 166 11.76 -12.71 -0.69
C PRO A 166 11.20 -14.12 -0.49
N ARG A 167 11.63 -15.06 -1.35
CA ARG A 167 11.00 -16.38 -1.52
C ARG A 167 10.78 -17.16 -0.22
N SER A 168 11.72 -17.13 0.70
CA SER A 168 11.62 -17.83 2.00
C SER A 168 10.48 -17.28 2.85
N GLN A 169 10.43 -15.96 3.01
CA GLN A 169 9.40 -15.26 3.78
C GLN A 169 8.04 -15.44 3.12
N ARG A 170 7.98 -15.24 1.79
CA ARG A 170 6.75 -15.43 1.01
C ARG A 170 6.15 -16.82 1.23
N ARG A 171 6.94 -17.88 1.07
CA ARG A 171 6.48 -19.26 1.28
C ARG A 171 6.01 -19.55 2.71
N GLN A 172 6.63 -18.92 3.71
CA GLN A 172 6.22 -19.09 5.09
C GLN A 172 4.83 -18.48 5.33
N LEU A 173 4.60 -17.28 4.81
CA LEU A 173 3.33 -16.56 4.92
C LEU A 173 2.24 -17.19 4.03
N GLU A 174 2.56 -17.62 2.81
CA GLU A 174 1.63 -18.38 1.94
C GLU A 174 1.09 -19.63 2.68
N ARG A 175 1.95 -20.37 3.38
CA ARG A 175 1.53 -21.53 4.19
C ARG A 175 0.64 -21.13 5.37
N GLN A 176 0.83 -19.94 5.94
CA GLN A 176 -0.04 -19.43 7.00
C GLN A 176 -1.42 -19.12 6.44
N ILE A 177 -1.50 -18.47 5.28
CA ILE A 177 -2.76 -18.22 4.56
C ILE A 177 -3.45 -19.54 4.23
N ASP A 178 -2.73 -20.55 3.75
CA ASP A 178 -3.31 -21.86 3.46
C ASP A 178 -3.95 -22.55 4.68
N ARG A 179 -3.42 -22.29 5.88
CA ARG A 179 -3.98 -22.84 7.13
C ARG A 179 -5.20 -22.08 7.63
N GLN A 180 -5.50 -20.91 7.06
CA GLN A 180 -6.67 -20.14 7.46
C GLN A 180 -7.98 -20.73 6.92
N ASP A 181 -7.90 -21.64 5.95
CA ASP A 181 -9.04 -22.30 5.28
C ASP A 181 -10.16 -21.31 4.93
N ILE A 182 -9.79 -20.32 4.12
CA ILE A 182 -10.70 -19.25 3.72
C ILE A 182 -11.83 -19.84 2.89
N GLN A 183 -13.06 -19.61 3.32
CA GLN A 183 -14.28 -20.14 2.69
C GLN A 183 -14.83 -19.18 1.62
N GLY A 184 -14.62 -17.88 1.81
CA GLY A 184 -15.00 -16.85 0.85
C GLY A 184 -14.59 -15.46 1.31
N MET A 185 -14.69 -14.50 0.38
CA MET A 185 -14.42 -13.10 0.64
C MET A 185 -15.47 -12.24 -0.07
N ALA A 186 -15.90 -11.16 0.58
CA ALA A 186 -16.72 -10.14 -0.04
C ALA A 186 -16.11 -8.77 0.24
N MET A 187 -16.06 -7.92 -0.78
CA MET A 187 -15.43 -6.61 -0.70
C MET A 187 -16.41 -5.55 -1.21
N ARG A 188 -16.47 -4.39 -0.55
CA ARG A 188 -17.18 -3.22 -1.07
C ARG A 188 -16.50 -1.93 -0.66
N SER A 189 -16.44 -1.01 -1.61
CA SER A 189 -15.99 0.35 -1.37
C SER A 189 -17.17 1.31 -1.26
N TYR A 190 -17.00 2.29 -0.40
CA TYR A 190 -17.99 3.30 -0.06
C TYR A 190 -17.38 4.68 -0.20
N LEU A 191 -18.22 5.62 -0.58
CA LEU A 191 -18.00 7.04 -0.39
C LEU A 191 -18.95 7.49 0.72
N GLY A 192 -18.38 7.77 1.88
CA GLY A 192 -19.10 8.30 3.02
C GLY A 192 -19.24 9.81 2.89
N GLN A 193 -20.48 10.29 2.91
CA GLN A 193 -20.80 11.71 2.91
C GLN A 193 -21.27 12.10 4.32
N ALA A 194 -20.73 13.18 4.88
CA ALA A 194 -21.37 13.79 6.04
C ALA A 194 -22.64 14.53 5.60
N GLU A 195 -23.55 14.80 6.54
CA GLU A 195 -24.77 15.59 6.28
C GLU A 195 -24.48 17.00 5.73
N SER A 196 -23.24 17.46 5.87
CA SER A 196 -22.69 18.66 5.25
C SER A 196 -22.04 18.29 3.91
N LEU A 197 -22.55 18.84 2.80
CA LEU A 197 -22.00 18.68 1.44
C LEU A 197 -20.63 19.36 1.25
N SER A 198 -19.92 19.66 2.34
CA SER A 198 -18.55 20.15 2.26
C SER A 198 -17.63 19.00 1.85
N SER A 199 -16.77 19.23 0.87
CA SER A 199 -15.78 18.24 0.40
C SER A 199 -14.77 17.83 1.49
N GLU A 200 -14.76 18.54 2.62
CA GLU A 200 -13.83 18.34 3.74
C GLU A 200 -14.28 17.19 4.66
N ASP A 201 -15.57 16.83 4.63
CA ASP A 201 -16.13 15.77 5.48
C ASP A 201 -16.31 14.42 4.75
N THR A 202 -15.86 14.35 3.49
CA THR A 202 -15.99 13.16 2.65
C THR A 202 -14.81 12.22 2.86
N PHE A 203 -15.08 10.92 2.95
CA PHE A 203 -14.05 9.89 2.99
C PHE A 203 -14.41 8.71 2.07
N THR A 204 -13.39 8.00 1.61
CA THR A 204 -13.57 6.72 0.95
C THR A 204 -13.24 5.61 1.94
N ALA A 205 -14.03 4.55 1.97
CA ALA A 205 -13.74 3.36 2.77
C ALA A 205 -13.83 2.10 1.92
N SER A 206 -13.00 1.12 2.21
CA SER A 206 -13.10 -0.24 1.68
C SER A 206 -13.37 -1.18 2.84
N VAL A 207 -14.39 -2.04 2.70
CA VAL A 207 -14.73 -3.09 3.66
C VAL A 207 -14.43 -4.43 3.01
N GLU A 208 -13.63 -5.24 3.68
CA GLU A 208 -13.38 -6.64 3.34
C GLU A 208 -13.98 -7.54 4.43
N LEU A 209 -14.83 -8.47 4.00
CA LEU A 209 -15.34 -9.56 4.81
C LEU A 209 -14.65 -10.85 4.37
N VAL A 210 -14.08 -11.60 5.30
CA VAL A 210 -13.49 -12.92 5.02
C VAL A 210 -14.06 -13.95 5.95
N GLN A 211 -14.66 -14.98 5.37
CA GLN A 211 -15.24 -16.10 6.10
C GLN A 211 -14.19 -17.20 6.30
N MET A 212 -13.99 -17.60 7.55
CA MET A 212 -13.06 -18.66 7.99
C MET A 212 -13.66 -19.34 9.22
N ASP A 213 -13.07 -20.44 9.68
CA ASP A 213 -13.46 -21.02 10.97
C ASP A 213 -13.37 -19.99 12.11
N LYS A 214 -14.36 -19.98 13.00
CA LYS A 214 -14.45 -19.01 14.10
C LYS A 214 -13.18 -18.92 14.96
N GLY A 215 -12.50 -20.04 15.21
CA GLY A 215 -11.21 -20.03 15.92
C GLY A 215 -10.17 -19.23 15.15
N THR A 216 -9.99 -19.55 13.87
CA THR A 216 -9.08 -18.86 12.94
C THR A 216 -9.39 -17.37 12.84
N VAL A 217 -10.66 -16.97 12.74
CA VAL A 217 -11.04 -15.54 12.70
C VAL A 217 -10.54 -14.78 13.92
N ASN A 218 -10.72 -15.34 15.12
CA ASN A 218 -10.27 -14.71 16.35
C ASN A 218 -8.74 -14.65 16.44
N ASP A 219 -8.06 -15.72 16.02
CA ASP A 219 -6.58 -15.77 16.01
C ASP A 219 -6.01 -14.73 15.04
N VAL A 220 -6.57 -14.62 13.83
CA VAL A 220 -6.13 -13.65 12.82
C VAL A 220 -6.44 -12.23 13.26
N ALA A 221 -7.64 -11.96 13.78
CA ALA A 221 -8.00 -10.62 14.27
C ALA A 221 -7.11 -10.19 15.44
N THR A 222 -6.83 -11.10 16.38
CA THR A 222 -5.92 -10.84 17.50
C THR A 222 -4.51 -10.56 17.00
N PHE A 223 -4.00 -11.38 16.07
CA PHE A 223 -2.69 -11.17 15.49
C PHE A 223 -2.57 -9.82 14.76
N GLN A 224 -3.55 -9.45 13.93
CA GLN A 224 -3.53 -8.17 13.22
C GLN A 224 -3.61 -6.98 14.19
N LYS A 225 -4.47 -7.08 15.22
CA LYS A 225 -4.59 -6.06 16.26
C LYS A 225 -3.27 -5.91 17.04
N ASP A 226 -2.72 -7.01 17.53
CA ASP A 226 -1.47 -7.02 18.29
C ASP A 226 -0.31 -6.53 17.42
N PHE A 227 -0.25 -6.89 16.13
CA PHE A 227 0.74 -6.39 15.19
C PHE A 227 0.70 -4.87 15.06
N LEU A 228 -0.49 -4.27 14.94
CA LEU A 228 -0.63 -2.81 14.89
C LEU A 228 -0.32 -2.12 16.22
N GLU A 229 -0.60 -2.78 17.35
CA GLU A 229 -0.30 -2.26 18.69
C GLU A 229 1.21 -2.33 19.02
N ILE A 230 1.93 -3.39 18.61
CA ILE A 230 3.33 -3.61 18.96
C ILE A 230 4.26 -2.49 18.49
N PHE A 231 3.98 -1.89 17.34
CA PHE A 231 4.87 -0.85 16.82
C PHE A 231 4.70 0.51 17.54
N ASP A 232 3.67 0.71 18.37
CA ASP A 232 3.33 1.95 19.10
C ASP A 232 3.28 3.25 18.26
N VAL A 233 3.51 3.17 16.94
CA VAL A 233 3.43 4.30 16.00
C VAL A 233 1.97 4.62 15.66
N PHE A 234 1.11 3.60 15.63
CA PHE A 234 -0.31 3.80 15.36
C PHE A 234 -1.00 4.37 16.60
N ARG A 235 -1.70 5.49 16.40
CA ARG A 235 -2.53 6.09 17.42
C ARG A 235 -3.83 5.28 17.55
N LYS A 236 -4.41 5.27 18.75
CA LYS A 236 -5.76 4.70 18.95
C LYS A 236 -6.78 5.42 18.07
N GLY A 237 -7.54 4.65 17.30
CA GLY A 237 -8.63 5.14 16.48
C GLY A 237 -9.95 5.29 17.26
N PRO A 238 -11.06 5.58 16.54
CA PRO A 238 -12.36 5.74 17.16
C PRO A 238 -12.83 4.43 17.80
N LYS A 239 -13.57 4.54 18.91
CA LYS A 239 -14.23 3.38 19.53
C LYS A 239 -15.51 3.05 18.78
N ILE A 240 -15.78 1.76 18.60
CA ILE A 240 -17.03 1.27 18.03
C ILE A 240 -18.00 0.97 19.17
N GLU A 241 -19.14 1.66 19.20
CA GLU A 241 -20.13 1.49 20.27
C GLU A 241 -20.73 0.08 20.27
N GLY A 242 -20.84 -0.52 21.46
CA GLY A 242 -21.41 -1.86 21.63
C GLY A 242 -20.54 -3.02 21.12
N ARG A 243 -19.42 -2.76 20.44
CA ARG A 243 -18.58 -3.77 19.79
C ARG A 243 -17.17 -3.82 20.37
N LYS A 244 -16.96 -4.71 21.36
CA LYS A 244 -15.68 -4.87 22.08
C LYS A 244 -14.61 -5.62 21.29
N ASN A 245 -15.03 -6.36 20.29
CA ASN A 245 -14.24 -7.17 19.34
C ASN A 245 -13.77 -6.36 18.12
N ALA A 246 -14.00 -5.04 18.11
CA ALA A 246 -13.54 -4.14 17.05
C ALA A 246 -12.48 -3.19 17.59
N SER A 247 -11.37 -3.06 16.85
CA SER A 247 -10.27 -2.15 17.16
C SER A 247 -9.94 -1.31 15.94
N CYS A 248 -9.84 0.00 16.13
CA CYS A 248 -9.48 0.93 15.07
C CYS A 248 -8.19 1.67 15.43
N PHE A 249 -7.43 2.01 14.38
CA PHE A 249 -6.11 2.61 14.47
C PHE A 249 -6.01 3.78 13.50
N LEU A 250 -5.27 4.80 13.90
CA LEU A 250 -4.92 5.97 13.10
C LEU A 250 -3.40 5.94 12.86
N PRO A 251 -2.91 6.33 11.68
CA PRO A 251 -1.47 6.47 11.46
C PRO A 251 -0.88 7.56 12.38
N PRO A 252 0.46 7.61 12.53
CA PRO A 252 1.14 8.69 13.24
C PRO A 252 0.71 10.07 12.74
N LYS A 253 0.79 11.09 13.60
CA LYS A 253 0.54 12.47 13.14
C LYS A 253 1.71 12.92 12.27
N ASP A 254 1.37 13.33 11.06
CA ASP A 254 2.27 14.01 10.14
C ASP A 254 1.58 15.32 9.70
N ALA A 255 2.27 16.46 9.87
CA ALA A 255 1.75 17.78 9.55
C ALA A 255 1.84 18.09 8.04
N ASP A 256 2.77 17.44 7.34
CA ASP A 256 3.02 17.66 5.91
C ASP A 256 2.04 16.83 5.05
N VAL A 257 1.51 15.73 5.59
CA VAL A 257 0.50 14.90 4.94
C VAL A 257 -0.91 15.46 5.20
N LYS A 258 -1.61 15.87 4.15
CA LYS A 258 -2.99 16.42 4.23
C LYS A 258 -4.09 15.36 4.30
N LEU A 259 -3.73 14.09 4.19
CA LEU A 259 -4.65 12.96 4.29
C LEU A 259 -4.59 12.34 5.69
N ASP A 260 -5.71 11.81 6.15
CA ASP A 260 -5.78 10.90 7.30
C ASP A 260 -6.28 9.53 6.85
N ALA A 261 -6.04 8.53 7.68
CA ALA A 261 -6.51 7.17 7.44
C ALA A 261 -7.01 6.52 8.73
N VAL A 262 -7.99 5.63 8.64
CA VAL A 262 -8.43 4.79 9.74
C VAL A 262 -8.40 3.34 9.28
N PHE A 263 -7.76 2.48 10.07
CA PHE A 263 -7.72 1.04 9.86
C PHE A 263 -8.48 0.37 10.99
N CYS A 264 -9.54 -0.37 10.69
CA CYS A 264 -10.33 -1.11 11.68
C CYS A 264 -10.28 -2.61 11.40
N ILE A 265 -10.15 -3.38 12.47
CA ILE A 265 -10.19 -4.85 12.45
C ILE A 265 -11.24 -5.29 13.45
N ALA A 266 -12.11 -6.20 13.04
CA ALA A 266 -13.08 -6.83 13.91
C ALA A 266 -13.33 -8.29 13.55
N ALA A 267 -13.72 -9.09 14.54
CA ALA A 267 -14.06 -10.50 14.39
C ALA A 267 -15.50 -10.74 14.82
N GLN A 268 -16.42 -11.07 13.91
CA GLN A 268 -17.82 -11.33 14.23
C GLN A 268 -18.21 -12.72 13.76
N GLY A 269 -18.48 -13.64 14.71
CA GLY A 269 -18.76 -15.03 14.38
C GLY A 269 -17.60 -15.71 13.65
N ASP A 270 -17.86 -16.14 12.43
CA ASP A 270 -16.94 -16.76 11.46
C ASP A 270 -16.48 -15.78 10.37
N VAL A 271 -16.68 -14.47 10.58
CA VAL A 271 -16.29 -13.40 9.65
C VAL A 271 -15.25 -12.47 10.26
N LEU A 272 -14.11 -12.34 9.59
CA LEU A 272 -13.15 -11.26 9.80
C LEU A 272 -13.60 -10.04 9.00
N VAL A 273 -13.68 -8.89 9.66
CA VAL A 273 -14.02 -7.60 9.06
C VAL A 273 -12.78 -6.71 9.10
N THR A 274 -12.34 -6.25 7.93
CA THR A 274 -11.30 -5.23 7.81
C THR A 274 -11.87 -4.01 7.11
N VAL A 275 -11.61 -2.81 7.65
CA VAL A 275 -12.06 -1.55 7.07
C VAL A 275 -10.88 -0.59 6.97
N ASP A 276 -10.61 -0.14 5.76
CA ASP A 276 -9.60 0.88 5.47
C ASP A 276 -10.31 2.13 4.94
N ALA A 277 -10.20 3.24 5.69
CA ALA A 277 -10.81 4.52 5.33
C ALA A 277 -9.76 5.60 5.14
N TYR A 278 -9.96 6.46 4.14
CA TYR A 278 -9.06 7.55 3.77
C TYR A 278 -9.87 8.82 3.49
N GLY A 279 -9.36 9.95 3.95
CA GLY A 279 -10.01 11.26 3.77
C GLY A 279 -9.03 12.40 3.96
N VAL A 280 -9.46 13.61 3.61
CA VAL A 280 -8.68 14.83 3.88
C VAL A 280 -8.74 15.17 5.38
N LYS A 281 -7.69 15.80 5.89
CA LYS A 281 -7.69 16.30 7.28
C LYS A 281 -8.53 17.59 7.39
N PRO A 282 -9.36 17.73 8.44
CA PRO A 282 -9.68 16.72 9.46
C PRO A 282 -10.67 15.67 8.91
N MET A 283 -10.39 14.39 9.14
CA MET A 283 -11.29 13.32 8.68
C MET A 283 -12.39 13.02 9.73
N ASP A 284 -13.63 12.82 9.29
CA ASP A 284 -14.73 12.38 10.17
C ASP A 284 -14.58 10.90 10.58
N THR A 285 -13.72 10.66 11.57
CA THR A 285 -13.52 9.33 12.17
C THR A 285 -14.77 8.75 12.83
N LYS A 286 -15.77 9.60 13.18
CA LYS A 286 -17.03 9.10 13.75
C LYS A 286 -17.91 8.50 12.67
N ALA A 287 -17.94 9.08 11.47
CA ALA A 287 -18.63 8.47 10.34
C ALA A 287 -18.04 7.11 9.96
N VAL A 288 -16.70 6.99 9.97
CA VAL A 288 -16.03 5.67 9.81
C VAL A 288 -16.50 4.68 10.88
N ALA A 289 -16.55 5.10 12.15
CA ALA A 289 -17.01 4.24 13.24
C ALA A 289 -18.48 3.81 13.10
N ARG A 290 -19.35 4.67 12.55
CA ARG A 290 -20.74 4.32 12.24
C ARG A 290 -20.80 3.25 11.15
N LEU A 291 -20.06 3.40 10.05
CA LEU A 291 -19.99 2.40 8.99
C LEU A 291 -19.54 1.03 9.53
N VAL A 292 -18.49 1.01 10.36
CA VAL A 292 -17.99 -0.23 10.99
C VAL A 292 -19.04 -0.85 11.89
N ARG A 293 -19.75 -0.04 12.69
CA ARG A 293 -20.82 -0.52 13.56
C ARG A 293 -21.97 -1.13 12.75
N GLU A 294 -22.47 -0.43 11.74
CA GLU A 294 -23.55 -0.91 10.87
C GLU A 294 -23.16 -2.20 10.15
N GLN A 295 -21.90 -2.30 9.72
CA GLN A 295 -21.36 -3.52 9.12
C GLN A 295 -21.37 -4.70 10.11
N LEU A 296 -21.02 -4.47 11.38
CA LEU A 296 -21.05 -5.51 12.41
C LEU A 296 -22.48 -5.87 12.84
N ASP A 297 -23.37 -4.88 12.99
CA ASP A 297 -24.80 -5.08 13.26
C ASP A 297 -25.42 -6.01 12.18
N ARG A 298 -25.10 -5.77 10.90
CA ARG A 298 -25.60 -6.58 9.78
C ARG A 298 -25.07 -8.01 9.73
N ILE A 299 -23.88 -8.27 10.26
CA ILE A 299 -23.33 -9.64 10.37
C ILE A 299 -23.96 -10.38 11.56
N ASP A 300 -24.27 -9.66 12.65
CA ASP A 300 -24.95 -10.23 13.82
C ASP A 300 -26.39 -10.66 13.51
N GLU A 301 -27.03 -10.01 12.55
CA GLU A 301 -28.42 -10.26 12.16
C GLU A 301 -28.54 -10.66 10.67
N PRO A 302 -27.99 -11.82 10.23
CA PRO A 302 -27.98 -12.20 8.82
C PRO A 302 -29.37 -12.32 8.18
N GLY A 303 -30.40 -12.56 8.99
CA GLY A 303 -31.80 -12.68 8.55
C GLY A 303 -32.42 -11.36 8.05
N GLU A 304 -31.84 -10.21 8.38
CA GLU A 304 -32.26 -8.91 7.84
C GLU A 304 -31.48 -8.53 6.55
N ALA A 305 -30.50 -9.35 6.17
CA ALA A 305 -29.61 -9.07 5.04
C ALA A 305 -30.10 -9.62 3.69
N VAL A 306 -31.25 -10.32 3.67
CA VAL A 306 -31.83 -11.06 2.52
C VAL A 306 -32.95 -10.31 1.80
#